data_AF-A0A1G2DHW0-F1
#
_entry.id   AF-A0A1G2DHW0-F1
#
_cell.length_a   1.000
_cell.length_b   1.000
_cell.length_c   1.000
_cell.angle_alpha   90.00
_cell.angle_beta   90.00
_cell.angle_gamma   90.00
#
_symmetry.space_group_name_H-M   'P 1'
#
loop_
_entity.id
_entity.type
_entity.pdbx_description
1 polymer ?
#
loop_
_entity_poly.entity_id
_entity_poly.type
_entity_poly.pdbx_seq_one_letter_code
_entity_poly.pdbx_strand_id
1 'polypeptide(L)'
;MVLQLHSYLRTDLRYGDRFLPAPFMIEFTGSPDAGKTTCIKELDNFLYRSGLRVFIPQEGAEVIRHIDRDTPEYNIRTGLYALNMLIDYAHGHAYDIVIFGLMVNL
;
A
#
# COMPACT_ATOMS: atom_id res chain seq x y z
N MET A 1 -15.81 -11.12 11.85
CA MET A 1 -14.88 -10.67 10.79
C MET A 1 -14.26 -9.32 11.09
N VAL A 2 -15.00 -8.20 11.07
CA VAL A 2 -14.42 -6.85 11.33
C VAL A 2 -13.71 -6.76 12.70
N LEU A 3 -14.34 -7.27 13.77
CA LEU A 3 -13.71 -7.31 15.10
C LEU A 3 -12.39 -8.11 15.14
N GLN A 4 -12.28 -9.15 14.31
CA GLN A 4 -11.05 -9.95 14.22
C GLN A 4 -9.94 -9.16 13.50
N LEU A 5 -10.28 -8.35 12.49
CA LEU A 5 -9.34 -7.44 11.82
C LEU A 5 -8.78 -6.39 12.79
N HIS A 6 -9.64 -5.73 13.58
CA HIS A 6 -9.18 -4.76 14.58
C HIS A 6 -8.28 -5.37 15.65
N SER A 7 -8.65 -6.56 16.13
CA SER A 7 -7.84 -7.30 17.10
C SER A 7 -6.48 -7.70 16.53
N TYR A 8 -6.44 -8.18 15.28
CA TYR A 8 -5.19 -8.54 14.61
C TYR A 8 -4.27 -7.32 14.38
N LEU A 9 -4.83 -6.22 13.90
CA LEU A 9 -4.09 -4.97 13.61
C LEU A 9 -3.75 -4.16 14.87
N ARG A 10 -4.25 -4.60 16.03
CA ARG A 10 -4.09 -3.95 17.35
C ARG A 10 -4.45 -2.48 17.31
N THR A 11 -5.57 -2.15 16.67
CA THR A 11 -6.03 -0.76 16.51
C THR A 11 -6.35 -0.09 17.85
N ASP A 12 -6.65 -0.88 18.87
CA ASP A 12 -6.82 -0.47 20.27
C ASP A 12 -5.53 0.04 20.92
N LEU A 13 -4.37 -0.51 20.50
CA LEU A 13 -3.05 -0.11 21.00
C LEU A 13 -2.37 0.93 20.11
N ARG A 14 -2.65 0.94 18.80
CA ARG A 14 -1.95 1.77 17.80
C ARG A 14 -2.04 3.26 18.09
N TYR A 15 -3.17 3.72 18.62
CA TYR A 15 -3.40 5.13 18.95
C TYR A 15 -3.07 5.47 20.41
N GLY A 16 -2.43 4.55 21.14
CA GLY A 16 -1.95 4.78 22.50
C GLY A 16 -0.45 5.10 22.55
N ASP A 17 0.02 5.60 23.70
CA ASP A 17 1.38 6.17 23.83
C ASP A 17 2.48 5.13 24.09
N ARG A 18 2.14 3.85 24.25
CA ARG A 18 3.07 2.80 24.73
C ARG A 18 3.67 1.94 23.63
N PHE A 19 2.99 1.81 22.49
CA PHE A 19 3.38 0.88 21.44
C PHE A 19 2.78 1.32 20.10
N LEU A 20 3.63 1.51 19.09
CA LEU A 20 3.24 1.90 17.75
C LEU A 20 3.46 0.69 16.81
N PRO A 21 2.42 -0.13 16.53
CA PRO A 21 2.55 -1.19 15.55
C PRO A 21 2.84 -0.60 14.17
N ALA A 22 3.75 -1.21 13.42
CA ALA A 22 3.91 -0.92 12.00
C ALA A 22 2.59 -1.15 11.25
N PRO A 23 2.23 -0.33 10.25
CA PRO A 23 1.04 -0.57 9.44
C PRO A 23 1.11 -1.94 8.75
N PHE A 24 -0.05 -2.52 8.45
CA PHE A 24 -0.10 -3.70 7.61
C PHE A 24 0.04 -3.28 6.15
N MET A 25 1.07 -3.80 5.48
CA MET A 25 1.40 -3.44 4.10
C MET A 25 0.80 -4.47 3.13
N ILE A 26 0.12 -4.01 2.10
CA ILE A 26 -0.44 -4.84 1.03
C ILE A 26 0.13 -4.34 -0.30
N GLU A 27 0.65 -5.25 -1.10
CA GLU A 27 1.13 -4.92 -2.44
C GLU A 27 0.33 -5.68 -3.50
N PHE A 28 -0.24 -4.94 -4.45
CA PHE A 28 -0.82 -5.48 -5.67
C PHE A 28 0.20 -5.34 -6.79
N THR A 29 0.72 -6.47 -7.26
CA THR A 29 1.67 -6.52 -8.38
C THR A 29 1.05 -7.18 -9.61
N GLY A 30 1.44 -6.74 -10.80
CA GLY A 30 1.01 -7.34 -12.06
C GLY A 30 1.12 -6.37 -13.24
N SER A 31 0.79 -6.87 -14.42
CA SER A 31 0.81 -6.09 -15.66
C SER A 31 -0.15 -4.89 -15.62
N PRO A 32 0.04 -3.91 -16.52
CA PRO A 32 -1.04 -3.01 -16.89
C PRO A 32 -2.33 -3.80 -17.15
N ASP A 33 -3.47 -3.25 -16.72
CA ASP A 33 -4.80 -3.81 -16.96
C ASP A 33 -5.15 -5.15 -16.28
N ALA A 34 -4.32 -5.65 -15.36
CA ALA A 34 -4.63 -6.84 -14.55
C ALA A 34 -5.78 -6.66 -13.53
N GLY A 35 -6.52 -5.54 -13.58
CA GLY A 35 -7.63 -5.24 -12.68
C GLY A 35 -7.23 -4.75 -11.28
N LYS A 36 -5.94 -4.48 -11.05
CA LYS A 36 -5.39 -4.07 -9.75
C LYS A 36 -6.11 -2.86 -9.16
N THR A 37 -6.27 -1.79 -9.94
CA THR A 37 -6.92 -0.55 -9.51
C THR A 37 -8.35 -0.79 -9.03
N THR A 38 -9.10 -1.66 -9.70
CA THR A 38 -10.45 -2.04 -9.30
C THR A 38 -10.43 -2.80 -7.98
N CYS A 39 -9.54 -3.79 -7.83
CA CYS A 39 -9.40 -4.55 -6.58
C CYS A 39 -8.99 -3.67 -5.40
N ILE A 40 -8.02 -2.76 -5.61
CA ILE A 40 -7.57 -1.80 -4.59
C ILE A 40 -8.75 -0.93 -4.14
N LYS A 41 -9.54 -0.41 -5.09
CA LYS A 41 -10.68 0.47 -4.78
C LYS A 41 -11.77 -0.25 -3.98
N GLU A 42 -12.11 -1.49 -4.34
CA GLU A 42 -13.10 -2.26 -3.58
C GLU A 42 -12.60 -2.66 -2.20
N LEU A 43 -11.31 -3.01 -2.08
CA LEU A 43 -10.68 -3.30 -0.80
C LEU A 43 -10.65 -2.06 0.10
N ASP A 44 -10.26 -0.91 -0.44
CA ASP A 44 -10.27 0.38 0.28
C ASP A 44 -11.67 0.70 0.81
N ASN A 45 -12.69 0.61 -0.05
CA ASN A 45 -14.09 0.82 0.35
C ASN A 45 -14.53 -0.13 1.48
N PHE A 46 -14.07 -1.37 1.48
CA PHE A 46 -14.38 -2.34 2.54
C PHE A 46 -13.65 -2.00 3.86
N LEU A 47 -12.36 -1.68 3.79
CA LEU A 47 -11.53 -1.35 4.95
C LEU A 47 -11.95 -0.04 5.59
N TYR A 48 -12.24 0.98 4.79
CA TYR A 48 -12.78 2.26 5.25
C TYR A 48 -14.12 2.07 5.97
N ARG A 49 -15.05 1.29 5.40
CA ARG A 49 -16.33 0.93 6.05
C ARG A 49 -16.14 0.11 7.32
N SER A 50 -15.00 -0.54 7.47
CA SER A 50 -14.63 -1.25 8.69
C SER A 50 -14.02 -0.33 9.75
N GLY A 51 -13.82 0.97 9.47
CA GLY A 51 -13.27 1.92 10.44
C GLY A 51 -11.75 1.93 10.52
N LEU A 52 -11.06 1.40 9.50
CA LEU A 52 -9.60 1.39 9.40
C LEU A 52 -9.09 2.60 8.62
N ARG A 53 -7.96 3.15 9.05
CA ARG A 53 -7.25 4.22 8.34
C ARG A 53 -6.37 3.60 7.27
N VAL A 54 -6.75 3.78 6.01
CA VAL A 54 -6.03 3.24 4.85
C VAL A 54 -5.28 4.38 4.16
N PHE A 55 -4.06 4.10 3.70
CA PHE A 55 -3.33 4.96 2.80
C PHE A 55 -3.00 4.23 1.50
N ILE A 56 -3.23 4.89 0.37
CA ILE A 56 -2.89 4.39 -0.96
C ILE A 56 -1.91 5.41 -1.56
N PRO A 57 -0.60 5.13 -1.56
CA PRO A 57 0.38 6.02 -2.15
C PRO A 57 0.17 6.15 -3.65
N GLN A 58 0.63 7.26 -4.22
CA GLN A 58 0.67 7.42 -5.67
C GLN A 58 1.53 6.33 -6.31
N GLU A 59 1.03 5.69 -7.37
CA GLU A 59 1.73 4.59 -8.05
C GLU A 59 3.01 5.08 -8.75
N GLY A 60 4.06 4.27 -8.71
CA GLY A 60 5.34 4.61 -9.35
C GLY A 60 5.20 4.90 -10.84
N ALA A 61 4.27 4.23 -11.52
CA ALA A 61 3.99 4.44 -12.94
C ALA A 61 3.41 5.82 -13.28
N GLU A 62 2.81 6.52 -12.32
CA GLU A 62 2.31 7.88 -12.47
C GLU A 62 3.39 8.94 -12.23
N VAL A 63 4.39 8.59 -11.41
CA VAL A 63 5.51 9.47 -11.01
C VAL A 63 6.68 9.35 -11.99
N ILE A 64 7.02 8.14 -12.41
CA ILE A 64 8.15 7.85 -13.29
C ILE A 64 7.66 7.86 -14.73
N ARG A 65 7.78 9.01 -15.38
CA ARG A 65 7.38 9.21 -16.80
C ARG A 65 8.56 9.43 -17.76
N HIS A 66 9.77 9.55 -17.24
CA HIS A 66 10.98 9.86 -18.00
C HIS A 66 11.77 8.60 -18.42
N ILE A 67 11.34 7.42 -17.98
CA ILE A 67 11.93 6.11 -18.33
C ILE A 67 10.87 5.34 -19.12
N ASP A 68 11.30 4.72 -20.21
CA ASP A 68 10.42 3.91 -21.05
C ASP A 68 9.94 2.66 -20.29
N ARG A 69 8.63 2.41 -20.33
CA ARG A 69 7.93 1.37 -19.56
C ARG A 69 8.40 -0.03 -19.92
N ASP A 70 8.84 -0.24 -21.15
CA ASP A 70 9.23 -1.56 -21.66
C ASP A 70 10.68 -1.94 -21.30
N THR A 71 11.33 -1.15 -20.44
CA THR A 71 12.71 -1.38 -20.02
C THR A 71 12.80 -2.03 -18.64
N PRO A 72 13.82 -2.88 -18.39
CA PRO A 72 14.10 -3.36 -17.04
C PRO A 72 14.39 -2.23 -16.04
N GLU A 73 14.98 -1.12 -16.52
CA GLU A 73 15.25 0.07 -15.71
C GLU A 73 13.97 0.65 -15.11
N TYR A 74 12.88 0.66 -15.89
CA TYR A 74 11.58 1.10 -15.39
C TYR A 74 11.11 0.27 -14.19
N ASN A 75 11.16 -1.06 -14.29
CA ASN A 75 10.78 -1.96 -13.20
C ASN A 75 11.66 -1.75 -11.95
N ILE A 76 12.96 -1.54 -12.15
CA ILE A 76 13.88 -1.23 -11.04
C ILE A 76 13.48 0.10 -10.38
N ARG A 77 13.21 1.14 -11.17
CA ARG A 77 12.89 2.46 -10.67
C ARG A 77 11.54 2.49 -9.93
N THR A 78 10.51 1.84 -10.47
CA THR A 78 9.20 1.74 -9.81
C THR A 78 9.28 0.92 -8.53
N GLY A 79 10.06 -0.17 -8.53
CA GLY A 79 10.34 -0.96 -7.33
C GLY A 79 11.07 -0.18 -6.24
N LEU A 80 12.12 0.57 -6.60
CA LEU A 80 12.85 1.43 -5.64
C LEU A 80 11.95 2.53 -5.07
N TYR A 81 11.10 3.12 -5.89
CA TYR A 81 10.13 4.12 -5.44
C TYR A 81 9.13 3.53 -4.43
N ALA A 82 8.57 2.36 -4.70
CA ALA A 82 7.69 1.66 -3.78
C ALA A 82 8.40 1.27 -2.47
N LEU A 83 9.64 0.77 -2.56
CA LEU A 83 10.46 0.40 -1.40
C LEU A 83 10.75 1.60 -0.50
N ASN A 84 11.08 2.76 -1.07
CA ASN A 84 11.34 3.96 -0.29
C ASN A 84 10.12 4.37 0.54
N MET A 85 8.95 4.39 -0.10
CA MET A 85 7.69 4.65 0.61
C MET A 85 7.38 3.60 1.67
N LEU A 86 7.62 2.31 1.40
CA LEU A 86 7.42 1.25 2.38
C LEU A 86 8.26 1.48 3.63
N ILE A 87 9.54 1.85 3.47
CA ILE A 87 10.43 2.17 4.59
C ILE A 87 9.88 3.35 5.39
N ASP A 88 9.50 4.43 4.71
CA ASP A 88 8.96 5.64 5.36
C ASP A 88 7.68 5.35 6.16
N TYR A 89 6.75 4.58 5.58
CA TYR A 89 5.47 4.27 6.22
C TYR A 89 5.55 3.15 7.25
N ALA A 90 6.52 2.24 7.17
CA ALA A 90 6.70 1.15 8.14
C ALA A 90 6.92 1.65 9.57
N HIS A 91 7.51 2.84 9.71
CA HIS A 91 7.75 3.48 11.00
C HIS A 91 6.67 4.49 11.40
N GLY A 92 5.65 4.68 10.57
CA GLY A 92 4.54 5.58 10.82
C GLY A 92 3.41 4.94 11.62
N HIS A 93 2.69 5.78 12.37
CA HIS A 93 1.48 5.41 13.13
C HIS A 93 0.20 6.05 12.58
N ALA A 94 0.30 6.76 11.45
CA ALA A 94 -0.84 7.51 10.89
C ALA A 94 -1.93 6.60 10.30
N TYR A 95 -1.55 5.41 9.83
CA TYR A 95 -2.41 4.48 9.09
C TYR A 95 -2.37 3.09 9.72
N ASP A 96 -3.50 2.38 9.62
CA ASP A 96 -3.60 0.96 9.98
C ASP A 96 -3.08 0.07 8.85
N ILE A 97 -3.36 0.47 7.60
CA ILE A 97 -3.04 -0.28 6.39
C ILE A 97 -2.47 0.67 5.34
N VAL A 98 -1.45 0.23 4.60
CA VAL A 98 -0.97 0.90 3.39
C VAL A 98 -1.07 -0.06 2.21
N ILE A 99 -1.67 0.38 1.12
CA ILE A 99 -1.90 -0.43 -0.09
C ILE A 99 -1.10 0.15 -1.24
N PHE A 100 -0.15 -0.63 -1.76
CA PHE A 100 0.67 -0.29 -2.91
C PHE A 100 0.09 -0.92 -4.18
N GLY A 101 0.01 -0.14 -5.26
CA GLY A 101 -0.13 -0.64 -6.62
C GLY A 101 1.23 -0.60 -7.31
N LEU A 102 1.72 -1.75 -7.76
CA LEU A 102 2.95 -1.85 -8.54
C LEU A 102 2.63 -2.38 -9.94
N MET A 103 3.04 -1.62 -10.95
CA MET A 103 3.10 -2.07 -12.32
C MET A 103 4.44 -2.75 -12.58
N VAL A 104 4.37 -4.01 -13.01
CA VAL A 104 5.54 -4.78 -13.46
C VAL A 104 5.29 -5.19 -14.90
N ASN A 105 6.20 -4.81 -15.78
CA ASN A 105 6.22 -5.28 -17.16
C ASN A 105 7.14 -6.51 -17.23
N LEU A 106 6.53 -7.67 -17.50
CA LEU A 106 7.21 -8.96 -17.67
C LEU A 106 7.32 -9.30 -19.16
#